data_AF-A0A970K1B3-F1
#
_entry.id   AF-A0A970K1B3-F1
#
_cell.length_a   1.000
_cell.length_b   1.000
_cell.length_c   1.000
_cell.angle_alpha   90.00
_cell.angle_beta   90.00
_cell.angle_gamma   90.00
#
_symmetry.space_group_name_H-M   'P 1'
#
loop_
_entity.id
_entity.type
_entity.pdbx_description
1 polymer ?
#
loop_
_entity_poly.entity_id
_entity_poly.type
_entity_poly.pdbx_seq_one_letter_code
_entity_poly.pdbx_strand_id
1 'polypeptide(L)'
;MQELKKEMELLGRNRIDSSDQLFSYRKGLEDKISELTEKRQGLRYKSRRIKDETIKSTVKSEIAGISAELRILRREVKVCDRIIVRTAEMKERIRQVSEVQANEQKSKTKEVSNRQNYLKY
;
A
#
# COMPACT_ATOMS: atom_id res chain seq x y z
N MET A 1 12.04 -3.79 10.98
CA MET A 1 11.49 -2.67 11.80
C MET A 1 11.29 -1.36 11.03
N GLN A 2 12.24 -0.91 10.19
CA GLN A 2 12.10 0.39 9.50
C GLN A 2 10.93 0.47 8.50
N GLU A 3 10.55 -0.62 7.85
CA GLU A 3 9.45 -0.64 6.88
C GLU A 3 8.09 -0.52 7.55
N LEU A 4 7.85 -1.28 8.62
CA LEU A 4 6.63 -1.17 9.45
C LEU A 4 6.44 0.24 10.00
N LYS A 5 7.53 0.90 10.41
CA LYS A 5 7.46 2.30 10.88
C LYS A 5 6.94 3.23 9.78
N LYS A 6 7.44 3.09 8.54
CA LYS A 6 7.00 3.92 7.41
C LYS A 6 5.55 3.66 7.02
N GLU A 7 5.11 2.42 7.11
CA GLU A 7 3.71 2.06 6.89
C GLU A 7 2.80 2.71 7.93
N MET A 8 3.13 2.57 9.22
CA MET A 8 2.36 3.18 10.31
C MET A 8 2.36 4.70 10.24
N GLU A 9 3.50 5.31 9.90
CA GLU A 9 3.62 6.76 9.72
C GLU A 9 2.75 7.25 8.56
N LEU A 10 2.73 6.54 7.43
CA LEU A 10 1.89 6.88 6.28
C LEU A 10 0.39 6.79 6.64
N LEU A 11 -0.02 5.72 7.33
CA LEU A 11 -1.41 5.55 7.76
C LEU A 11 -1.81 6.65 8.74
N GLY A 12 -0.98 6.91 9.76
CA GLY A 12 -1.27 7.92 10.79
C GLY A 12 -1.30 9.35 10.23
N ARG A 13 -0.31 9.74 9.41
CA ARG A 13 -0.24 11.09 8.83
C ARG A 13 -1.43 11.38 7.93
N ASN A 14 -1.90 10.39 7.18
CA ASN A 14 -3.01 10.54 6.23
C ASN A 14 -4.38 10.12 6.81
N ARG A 15 -4.44 9.73 8.09
CA ARG A 15 -5.66 9.25 8.78
C ARG A 15 -6.38 8.15 8.00
N ILE A 16 -5.62 7.13 7.61
CA ILE A 16 -6.11 5.98 6.86
C ILE A 16 -6.39 4.84 7.84
N ASP A 17 -7.67 4.57 8.05
CA ASP A 17 -8.19 3.57 8.97
C ASP A 17 -8.88 2.39 8.26
N SER A 18 -9.12 2.50 6.94
CA SER A 18 -9.77 1.44 6.15
C SER A 18 -9.02 1.08 4.85
N SER A 19 -9.32 -0.10 4.31
CA SER A 19 -8.83 -0.52 2.99
C SER A 19 -9.25 0.46 1.91
N ASP A 20 -10.49 0.93 1.95
CA ASP A 20 -11.06 1.78 0.91
C ASP A 20 -10.42 3.18 0.91
N GLN A 21 -10.09 3.69 2.09
CA GLN A 21 -9.30 4.91 2.25
C GLN A 21 -7.89 4.74 1.69
N LEU A 22 -7.24 3.60 1.97
CA LEU A 22 -5.92 3.29 1.43
C LEU A 22 -5.93 3.20 -0.11
N PHE A 23 -6.94 2.55 -0.68
CA PHE A 23 -7.11 2.46 -2.14
C PHE A 23 -7.36 3.83 -2.77
N SER A 24 -8.22 4.65 -2.16
CA SER A 24 -8.52 6.00 -2.64
C SER A 24 -7.29 6.89 -2.59
N TYR A 25 -6.53 6.84 -1.50
CA TYR A 25 -5.27 7.57 -1.36
C TYR A 25 -4.24 7.12 -2.39
N ARG A 26 -4.04 5.82 -2.53
CA ARG A 26 -3.11 5.23 -3.53
C ARG A 26 -3.49 5.67 -4.95
N LYS A 27 -4.77 5.64 -5.31
CA LYS A 27 -5.26 6.11 -6.61
C LYS A 27 -4.97 7.60 -6.82
N GLY A 28 -5.23 8.44 -5.82
CA GLY A 28 -4.91 9.87 -5.89
C GLY A 28 -3.42 10.14 -6.13
N LEU A 29 -2.53 9.33 -5.54
CA LEU A 29 -1.09 9.39 -5.82
C LEU A 29 -0.76 9.00 -7.27
N GLU A 30 -1.41 7.97 -7.82
CA GLU A 30 -1.23 7.55 -9.22
C GLU A 30 -1.72 8.59 -10.22
N ASP A 31 -2.87 9.21 -9.95
CA ASP A 31 -3.41 10.31 -10.74
C ASP A 31 -2.42 11.50 -10.73
N LYS A 32 -1.89 11.85 -9.55
CA LYS A 32 -0.89 12.92 -9.43
C LYS A 32 0.43 12.60 -10.14
N ILE A 33 0.88 11.35 -10.07
CA ILE A 33 2.06 10.88 -10.80
C ILE A 33 1.85 11.04 -12.31
N SER A 34 0.66 10.72 -12.81
CA SER A 34 0.32 10.83 -14.22
C SER A 34 0.35 12.29 -14.67
N GLU A 35 -0.36 13.17 -13.97
CA GLU A 35 -0.39 14.62 -14.22
C GLU A 35 1.03 15.23 -14.26
N LEU A 36 1.85 14.93 -13.24
CA LEU A 36 3.22 15.44 -13.17
C LEU A 36 4.13 14.86 -14.25
N THR A 37 3.89 13.61 -14.66
CA THR A 37 4.64 12.98 -15.74
C THR A 37 4.36 13.68 -17.07
N GLU A 38 3.10 13.99 -17.34
CA GLU A 38 2.68 14.76 -18.52
C GLU A 38 3.26 16.18 -18.50
N LYS A 39 3.13 16.89 -17.36
CA LYS A 39 3.70 18.23 -17.18
C LYS A 39 5.21 18.25 -17.44
N ARG A 40 5.94 17.29 -16.85
CA ARG A 40 7.39 17.16 -17.06
C ARG A 40 7.72 16.88 -18.53
N GLN A 41 6.92 16.08 -19.21
CA GLN A 41 7.11 15.79 -20.62
C GLN A 41 6.91 17.04 -21.49
N GLY A 42 5.87 17.83 -21.22
CA GLY A 42 5.65 19.12 -21.87
C GLY A 42 6.84 20.07 -21.69
N LEU A 43 7.37 20.19 -20.46
CA LEU A 43 8.54 21.01 -20.17
C LEU A 43 9.80 20.53 -20.90
N ARG A 44 10.02 19.22 -21.02
CA ARG A 44 11.13 18.66 -21.80
C ARG A 44 11.02 19.02 -23.28
N TYR A 45 9.83 18.96 -23.86
CA TYR A 45 9.62 19.40 -25.24
C TYR A 45 9.88 20.90 -25.41
N LYS A 46 9.40 21.73 -24.48
CA LYS A 46 9.64 23.18 -24.48
C LYS A 46 11.14 23.50 -24.38
N SER A 47 11.86 22.83 -23.47
CA SER A 47 13.31 23.03 -23.25
C SER A 47 14.15 22.81 -24.50
N ARG A 48 13.78 21.86 -25.37
CA ARG A 48 14.49 21.59 -26.64
C ARG A 48 14.43 22.74 -27.64
N ARG A 49 13.46 23.65 -27.52
CA ARG A 49 13.23 24.77 -28.46
C ARG A 49 13.73 26.11 -27.92
N ILE A 50 14.07 26.20 -26.64
CA ILE A 50 14.55 27.44 -26.00
C ILE A 50 16.03 27.65 -26.35
N LYS A 51 16.33 28.80 -26.96
CA LYS A 51 17.71 29.24 -27.28
C LYS A 51 18.36 30.03 -26.16
N ASP A 52 17.56 30.77 -25.39
CA ASP A 52 18.02 31.53 -24.24
C ASP A 52 18.46 30.59 -23.11
N GLU A 53 19.74 30.58 -22.77
CA GLU A 53 20.29 29.65 -21.80
C GLU A 53 19.79 29.94 -20.37
N THR A 54 19.43 31.19 -20.06
CA THR A 54 18.86 31.54 -18.74
C THR A 54 17.48 30.93 -18.59
N ILE A 55 16.61 31.10 -19.58
CA ILE A 55 15.26 30.52 -19.59
C ILE A 55 15.33 28.99 -19.62
N LYS A 56 16.27 28.43 -20.39
CA LYS A 56 16.49 26.98 -20.48
C LYS A 56 16.95 26.39 -19.15
N SER A 57 17.83 27.09 -18.42
CA SER A 57 18.27 26.70 -17.08
C SER A 57 17.11 26.66 -16.09
N THR A 58 16.24 27.68 -16.10
CA THR A 58 15.03 27.71 -15.26
C THR A 58 14.12 26.51 -15.55
N VAL A 59 13.86 26.20 -16.82
CA VAL A 59 13.04 25.03 -17.20
C VAL A 59 13.68 23.70 -16.76
N LYS A 60 15.02 23.58 -16.83
CA LYS A 60 15.73 22.40 -16.32
C LYS A 60 15.56 22.25 -14.80
N SER A 61 15.61 23.35 -14.06
CA SER A 61 15.37 23.38 -12.62
C SER A 61 13.95 22.92 -12.28
N GLU A 62 12.94 23.40 -13.00
CA GLU A 62 11.55 22.95 -12.84
C GLU A 62 11.39 21.45 -13.10
N ILE A 63 12.01 20.93 -14.17
CA ILE A 63 12.01 19.49 -14.49
C ILE A 63 12.65 18.67 -13.36
N ALA A 64 13.73 19.17 -12.76
CA ALA A 64 14.39 18.53 -11.64
C ALA A 64 13.49 18.50 -10.40
N GLY A 65 12.80 19.61 -10.10
CA GLY A 65 11.79 19.69 -9.03
C GLY A 65 10.66 18.67 -9.20
N ILE A 66 10.04 18.62 -10.39
CA ILE A 66 9.00 17.64 -10.68
C ILE A 66 9.54 16.20 -10.59
N SER A 67 10.77 15.96 -11.03
CA SER A 67 11.38 14.62 -10.93
C SER A 67 11.63 14.19 -9.48
N ALA A 68 11.97 15.14 -8.60
CA ALA A 68 12.11 14.89 -7.17
C ALA A 68 10.75 14.57 -6.51
N GLU A 69 9.71 15.33 -6.84
CA GLU A 69 8.34 15.09 -6.37
C GLU A 69 7.81 13.72 -6.81
N LEU A 70 7.95 13.39 -8.10
CA LEU A 70 7.59 12.07 -8.65
C LEU A 70 8.29 10.92 -7.91
N ARG A 71 9.55 11.11 -7.48
CA ARG A 71 10.27 10.09 -6.72
C ARG A 71 9.64 9.87 -5.34
N ILE A 72 9.16 10.91 -4.69
CA ILE A 72 8.48 10.82 -3.39
C ILE A 72 7.14 10.11 -3.55
N LEU A 73 6.30 10.57 -4.50
CA LEU A 73 4.99 9.97 -4.75
C LEU A 73 5.08 8.47 -5.08
N ARG A 74 6.02 8.08 -5.95
CA ARG A 74 6.26 6.66 -6.26
C ARG A 74 6.69 5.82 -5.05
N ARG A 75 7.40 6.42 -4.09
CA ARG A 75 7.75 5.72 -2.85
C ARG A 75 6.52 5.52 -1.98
N GLU A 76 5.64 6.51 -1.88
CA GLU A 76 4.39 6.40 -1.12
C GLU A 76 3.45 5.35 -1.74
N VAL A 77 3.32 5.29 -3.07
CA VAL A 77 2.57 4.20 -3.75
C VAL A 77 3.12 2.82 -3.35
N LYS A 78 4.45 2.64 -3.38
CA LYS A 78 5.07 1.38 -2.95
C LYS A 78 4.83 1.04 -1.48
N VAL A 79 4.68 2.05 -0.62
CA VAL A 79 4.30 1.83 0.79
C VAL A 79 2.86 1.32 0.84
N CYS A 80 1.93 1.92 0.09
CA CYS A 80 0.55 1.46 0.00
C CYS A 80 0.47 0.00 -0.50
N ASP A 81 1.22 -0.35 -1.54
CA ASP A 81 1.27 -1.74 -2.07
C ASP A 81 1.72 -2.74 -1.00
N ARG A 82 2.76 -2.40 -0.22
CA ARG A 82 3.23 -3.27 0.87
C ARG A 82 2.20 -3.41 1.98
N ILE A 83 1.51 -2.33 2.35
CA ILE A 83 0.43 -2.40 3.34
C ILE A 83 -0.66 -3.36 2.84
N ILE A 84 -1.09 -3.24 1.58
CA ILE A 84 -2.10 -4.12 0.98
C ILE A 84 -1.69 -5.59 1.08
N VAL A 85 -0.46 -5.92 0.65
CA VAL A 85 0.06 -7.30 0.73
C VAL A 85 0.11 -7.79 2.17
N ARG A 86 0.67 -7.00 3.09
CA ARG A 86 0.82 -7.39 4.49
C ARG A 86 -0.54 -7.57 5.19
N THR A 87 -1.51 -6.71 4.89
CA THR A 87 -2.88 -6.85 5.41
C THR A 87 -3.54 -8.12 4.89
N ALA A 88 -3.33 -8.48 3.62
CA ALA A 88 -3.85 -9.73 3.06
C ALA A 88 -3.23 -10.95 3.75
N GLU A 89 -1.90 -11.00 3.89
CA GLU A 89 -1.21 -12.09 4.59
C GLU A 89 -1.64 -12.21 6.06
N MET A 90 -1.85 -11.08 6.74
CA MET A 90 -2.30 -11.08 8.13
C MET A 90 -3.73 -11.62 8.27
N LYS A 91 -4.63 -11.22 7.37
CA LYS A 91 -5.99 -11.79 7.32
C LYS A 91 -5.96 -13.29 7.10
N GLU A 92 -5.09 -13.77 6.23
CA GLU A 92 -4.95 -15.20 5.95
C GLU A 92 -4.40 -15.97 7.16
N ARG A 93 -3.36 -15.45 7.81
CA ARG A 93 -2.84 -16.04 9.07
C ARG A 93 -3.91 -16.12 10.15
N ILE A 94 -4.73 -15.07 10.31
CA ILE A 94 -5.84 -15.07 11.27
C ILE A 94 -6.86 -16.16 10.93
N ARG A 95 -7.26 -16.29 9.66
CA ARG A 95 -8.20 -17.33 9.21
C ARG A 95 -7.70 -18.73 9.53
N GLN A 96 -6.43 -19.02 9.23
CA GLN A 96 -5.82 -20.32 9.50
C GLN A 96 -5.86 -20.66 10.99
N VAL A 97 -5.49 -19.70 11.86
CA VAL A 97 -5.55 -19.89 13.31
C VAL A 97 -6.99 -20.15 13.77
N SER A 98 -7.96 -19.41 13.26
CA SER A 98 -9.38 -19.61 13.60
C SER A 98 -9.90 -20.99 13.14
N GLU A 99 -9.47 -21.46 11.97
CA GLU A 99 -9.87 -22.78 11.46
C GLU A 99 -9.29 -23.92 12.30
N VAL A 100 -8.00 -23.83 12.67
CA VAL A 100 -7.37 -24.81 13.56
C VAL A 100 -8.11 -24.88 14.89
N GLN A 101 -8.43 -23.74 15.51
CA GLN A 101 -9.18 -23.70 16.77
C GLN A 101 -10.59 -24.29 16.62
N ALA A 102 -11.29 -23.99 15.53
CA ALA A 102 -12.61 -24.54 15.28
C ALA A 102 -12.58 -26.07 15.09
N ASN A 103 -11.55 -26.59 14.42
CA ASN A 103 -11.38 -28.03 14.21
C ASN A 103 -11.02 -28.75 15.50
N GLU A 104 -10.14 -28.19 16.34
CA GLU A 104 -9.84 -28.72 17.68
C GLU A 104 -11.07 -28.75 18.59
N GLN A 105 -11.93 -27.74 18.51
CA GLN A 105 -13.15 -27.71 19.31
C GLN A 105 -14.15 -28.77 18.83
N LYS A 106 -14.29 -28.95 17.52
CA LYS A 106 -15.11 -30.03 16.94
C LYS A 106 -14.58 -31.42 17.31
N SER A 107 -13.27 -31.65 17.31
CA SER A 107 -12.71 -32.96 17.69
C SER A 107 -12.98 -33.27 19.16
N LYS A 108 -12.76 -32.29 20.06
CA LYS A 108 -13.10 -32.42 21.50
C LYS A 108 -14.57 -32.75 21.72
N THR A 109 -15.51 -32.09 21.03
CA THR A 109 -16.94 -32.39 21.15
C THR A 109 -17.28 -33.80 20.66
N LYS A 110 -16.68 -34.25 19.56
CA LYS A 110 -16.86 -35.62 19.05
C LYS A 110 -16.33 -36.67 20.01
N GLU A 111 -15.15 -36.45 20.60
CA GLU A 111 -14.57 -37.35 21.60
C GLU A 111 -15.45 -37.47 22.85
N VAL A 112 -15.96 -36.34 23.37
CA VAL A 112 -16.89 -36.34 24.52
C VAL A 112 -18.17 -37.11 24.18
N SER A 113 -18.76 -36.87 22.99
CA SER A 113 -19.98 -37.56 22.56
C SER A 113 -19.76 -39.07 22.40
N ASN A 114 -18.65 -39.49 21.79
CA ASN A 114 -18.30 -40.91 21.68
C ASN A 114 -18.12 -41.54 23.05
N ARG A 115 -17.39 -40.89 23.97
CA ARG A 115 -17.18 -41.41 25.34
C ARG A 115 -18.48 -41.58 26.12
N GLN A 116 -19.43 -40.64 25.96
CA GLN A 116 -20.76 -40.74 26.58
C GLN A 116 -21.58 -41.91 26.01
N ASN A 117 -21.45 -42.20 24.71
CA ASN A 117 -22.15 -43.34 24.10
C ASN A 117 -21.60 -44.68 24.58
N TYR A 118 -20.28 -44.82 24.78
CA TYR A 118 -19.68 -46.06 25.31
C TYR A 118 -20.09 -46.37 26.76
N LEU A 119 -20.38 -45.35 27.58
CA LEU A 119 -20.81 -45.53 28.97
C LEU A 119 -22.31 -45.86 29.12
N LYS A 120 -23.07 -45.88 28.02
CA LYS A 120 -24.52 -46.20 28.00
C LYS A 120 -24.83 -47.65 27.64
N TYR A 121 -23.81 -48.47 27.36
CA TYR A 121 -23.88 -49.92 27.16
C TYR A 121 -23.15 -50.62 28.30
#